data_AF-A0A945LX80-F1
#
_entry.id   AF-A0A945LX80-F1
#
_cell.length_a   1.000
_cell.length_b   1.000
_cell.length_c   1.000
_cell.angle_alpha   90.00
_cell.angle_beta   90.00
_cell.angle_gamma   90.00
#
_symmetry.space_group_name_H-M   'P 1'
#
loop_
_entity.id
_entity.type
_entity.pdbx_description
1 polymer ?
#
loop_
_entity_poly.entity_id
_entity_poly.type
_entity_poly.pdbx_seq_one_letter_code
_entity_poly.pdbx_strand_id
1 'polypeptide(L)'
;IRMDFLMLCMNQLVNIAAKSHYMYGGQVKVPLVVRSMIGKSWGQGAQHSQGLHSMFMHVPGLKVVAPSNAYDAKGCLIAAIRDDNPVIFVEHRLLYYTEAPVSEELFTVEFGKARICKPGKDITIVGISNMLMECMRAQEILEDAGISAEIIDPISLIPLDAETIAKSVARTGRLLVVDNSWTPCGASAEIVSQVCESLGAAQTLQIRRMGYAATTCPTSPVLEDEFYPNPVTIAKAAHAMVKGEKTGWEPDQERAKLAYQAQFRGPF
;
A
#
# COMPACT_ATOMS: atom_id res chain seq x y z
N ILE A 1 -12.68 -10.06 -7.67
CA ILE A 1 -13.93 -9.44 -7.14
C ILE A 1 -13.59 -8.08 -6.53
N ARG A 2 -14.52 -7.12 -6.42
CA ARG A 2 -14.23 -5.91 -5.61
C ARG A 2 -14.10 -6.28 -4.14
N MET A 3 -13.20 -5.62 -3.43
CA MET A 3 -12.93 -5.92 -2.03
C MET A 3 -14.16 -5.70 -1.13
N ASP A 4 -15.01 -4.74 -1.48
CA ASP A 4 -16.26 -4.43 -0.78
C ASP A 4 -17.17 -5.67 -0.66
N PHE A 5 -17.19 -6.52 -1.69
CA PHE A 5 -18.05 -7.71 -1.71
C PHE A 5 -17.49 -8.90 -0.90
N LEU A 6 -16.22 -8.86 -0.49
CA LEU A 6 -15.69 -9.89 0.41
C LEU A 6 -16.39 -9.89 1.76
N MET A 7 -17.04 -8.78 2.13
CA MET A 7 -17.84 -8.68 3.35
C MET A 7 -18.96 -9.73 3.41
N LEU A 8 -19.48 -10.18 2.26
CA LEU A 8 -20.50 -11.22 2.18
C LEU A 8 -20.00 -12.62 2.54
N CYS A 9 -18.69 -12.87 2.40
CA CYS A 9 -18.08 -14.17 2.68
C CYS A 9 -17.17 -14.18 3.90
N MET A 10 -17.24 -13.16 4.77
CA MET A 10 -16.38 -13.02 5.95
C MET A 10 -16.37 -14.24 6.85
N ASN A 11 -17.52 -14.89 7.09
CA ASN A 11 -17.53 -16.10 7.91
C ASN A 11 -16.67 -17.22 7.30
N GLN A 12 -16.74 -17.41 5.98
CA GLN A 12 -15.98 -18.42 5.27
C GLN A 12 -14.48 -18.12 5.29
N LEU A 13 -14.11 -16.85 5.16
CA LEU A 13 -12.71 -16.44 5.16
C LEU A 13 -12.10 -16.44 6.57
N VAL A 14 -12.79 -15.82 7.53
CA VAL A 14 -12.25 -15.52 8.87
C VAL A 14 -12.38 -16.69 9.83
N ASN A 15 -13.56 -17.31 9.91
CA ASN A 15 -13.82 -18.35 10.90
C ASN A 15 -13.50 -19.74 10.38
N ILE A 16 -13.70 -19.98 9.08
CA ILE A 16 -13.49 -21.30 8.48
C ILE A 16 -12.08 -21.41 7.91
N ALA A 17 -11.77 -20.68 6.84
CA ALA A 17 -10.50 -20.85 6.12
C ALA A 17 -9.28 -20.50 6.98
N ALA A 18 -9.25 -19.30 7.58
CA ALA A 18 -8.07 -18.83 8.32
C ALA A 18 -7.74 -19.67 9.56
N LYS A 19 -8.74 -20.30 10.20
CA LYS A 19 -8.55 -21.02 11.47
C LYS A 19 -8.31 -22.50 11.29
N SER A 20 -8.75 -23.08 10.17
CA SER A 20 -8.73 -24.54 9.96
C SER A 20 -7.34 -25.14 10.18
N HIS A 21 -6.29 -24.56 9.59
CA HIS A 21 -4.95 -25.10 9.75
C HIS A 21 -4.50 -25.18 11.21
N TYR A 22 -4.80 -24.15 12.02
CA TYR A 22 -4.48 -24.15 13.45
C TYR A 22 -5.38 -25.11 14.24
N MET A 23 -6.70 -25.05 14.03
CA MET A 23 -7.68 -25.84 14.80
C MET A 23 -7.49 -27.35 14.64
N TYR A 24 -7.02 -27.79 13.46
CA TYR A 24 -6.74 -29.20 13.18
C TYR A 24 -5.25 -29.56 13.35
N GLY A 25 -4.47 -28.77 14.11
CA GLY A 25 -3.09 -29.08 14.44
C GLY A 25 -2.18 -29.26 13.21
N GLY A 26 -2.43 -28.50 12.14
CA GLY A 26 -1.70 -28.56 10.87
C GLY A 26 -2.08 -29.70 9.93
N GLN A 27 -3.05 -30.55 10.30
CA GLN A 27 -3.47 -31.67 9.46
C GLN A 27 -4.34 -31.25 8.27
N VAL A 28 -5.04 -30.12 8.38
CA VAL A 28 -5.89 -29.57 7.33
C VAL A 28 -5.21 -28.37 6.69
N LYS A 29 -4.97 -28.46 5.39
CA LYS A 29 -4.49 -27.36 4.55
C LYS A 29 -5.68 -26.65 3.90
N VAL A 30 -5.57 -25.34 3.71
CA VAL A 30 -6.57 -24.54 2.99
C VAL A 30 -5.87 -23.71 1.92
N PRO A 31 -5.44 -24.35 0.81
CA PRO A 31 -4.77 -23.68 -0.31
C PRO A 31 -5.80 -22.87 -1.12
N LEU A 32 -6.06 -21.64 -0.65
CA LEU A 32 -7.09 -20.76 -1.21
C LEU A 32 -6.49 -19.38 -1.51
N VAL A 33 -6.60 -18.94 -2.76
CA VAL A 33 -6.24 -17.57 -3.15
C VAL A 33 -7.50 -16.76 -3.41
N VAL A 34 -7.71 -15.72 -2.60
CA VAL A 34 -8.82 -14.77 -2.76
C VAL A 34 -8.31 -13.53 -3.46
N ARG A 35 -8.52 -13.45 -4.77
CA ARG A 35 -8.17 -12.26 -5.58
C ARG A 35 -9.24 -11.19 -5.45
N SER A 36 -8.84 -10.04 -4.92
CA SER A 36 -9.69 -8.89 -4.68
C SER A 36 -9.10 -7.65 -5.31
N MET A 37 -9.96 -6.74 -5.77
CA MET A 37 -9.57 -5.49 -6.39
C MET A 37 -10.02 -4.32 -5.53
N ILE A 38 -9.09 -3.40 -5.29
CA ILE A 38 -9.35 -2.03 -4.84
C ILE A 38 -9.08 -1.07 -6.00
N GLY A 39 -9.56 0.16 -5.91
CA GLY A 39 -9.33 1.13 -6.95
C GLY A 39 -9.67 2.55 -6.54
N LYS A 40 -9.23 3.45 -7.40
CA LYS A 40 -9.46 4.89 -7.34
C LYS A 40 -10.26 5.33 -8.57
N SER A 41 -11.07 6.37 -8.40
CA SER A 41 -11.79 7.10 -9.44
C SER A 41 -12.91 6.34 -10.19
N TRP A 42 -13.40 6.92 -11.30
CA TRP A 42 -14.59 6.55 -12.08
C TRP A 42 -15.93 6.79 -11.37
N GLY A 43 -15.98 7.70 -10.39
CA GLY A 43 -17.23 8.05 -9.71
C GLY A 43 -17.93 6.85 -9.06
N GLN A 44 -17.15 5.86 -8.62
CA GLN A 44 -17.69 4.60 -8.06
C GLN A 44 -18.36 4.79 -6.71
N GLY A 45 -18.12 5.94 -6.06
CA GLY A 45 -18.77 6.34 -4.82
C GLY A 45 -18.39 5.46 -3.63
N ALA A 46 -19.24 5.49 -2.61
CA ALA A 46 -18.92 4.99 -1.28
C ALA A 46 -18.81 3.45 -1.15
N GLN A 47 -19.53 2.69 -1.99
CA GLN A 47 -19.69 1.22 -1.84
C GLN A 47 -18.75 0.39 -2.70
N HIS A 48 -17.86 1.04 -3.45
CA HIS A 48 -17.04 0.39 -4.48
C HIS A 48 -15.62 0.95 -4.58
N SER A 49 -15.22 1.69 -3.55
CA SER A 49 -13.94 2.41 -3.46
C SER A 49 -13.24 2.12 -2.13
N GLN A 50 -13.68 1.10 -1.38
CA GLN A 50 -13.18 0.84 -0.03
C GLN A 50 -11.86 0.05 -0.06
N GLY A 51 -10.86 0.52 0.69
CA GLY A 51 -9.60 -0.18 0.90
C GLY A 51 -9.64 -1.09 2.14
N LEU A 52 -10.43 -2.17 2.12
CA LEU A 52 -10.69 -2.96 3.35
C LEU A 52 -9.60 -3.98 3.71
N HIS A 53 -8.38 -3.86 3.18
CA HIS A 53 -7.33 -4.85 3.37
C HIS A 53 -6.86 -4.98 4.82
N SER A 54 -6.93 -3.91 5.62
CA SER A 54 -6.59 -3.96 7.04
C SER A 54 -7.50 -4.88 7.86
N MET A 55 -8.77 -5.05 7.47
CA MET A 55 -9.69 -5.99 8.11
C MET A 55 -9.18 -7.44 8.05
N PHE A 56 -8.54 -7.80 6.94
CA PHE A 56 -7.98 -9.14 6.73
C PHE A 56 -6.59 -9.28 7.35
N MET A 57 -5.81 -8.18 7.42
CA MET A 57 -4.52 -8.18 8.11
C MET A 57 -4.67 -8.55 9.59
N HIS A 58 -5.77 -8.14 10.21
CA HIS A 58 -6.05 -8.39 11.62
C HIS A 58 -6.34 -9.87 11.95
N VAL A 59 -6.57 -10.74 10.96
CA VAL A 59 -7.05 -12.11 11.19
C VAL A 59 -5.89 -13.11 11.15
N PRO A 60 -5.51 -13.74 12.28
CA PRO A 60 -4.49 -14.78 12.29
C PRO A 60 -4.86 -15.96 11.39
N GLY A 61 -3.87 -16.45 10.63
CA GLY A 61 -4.02 -17.53 9.67
C GLY A 61 -4.28 -17.08 8.24
N LEU A 62 -4.58 -15.79 8.02
CA LEU A 62 -4.54 -15.18 6.68
C LEU A 62 -3.15 -14.63 6.38
N LYS A 63 -2.77 -14.71 5.11
CA LYS A 63 -1.70 -13.89 4.53
C LYS A 63 -2.34 -12.80 3.67
N VAL A 64 -1.76 -11.61 3.64
CA VAL A 64 -2.27 -10.48 2.88
C VAL A 64 -1.14 -9.88 2.06
N VAL A 65 -1.32 -9.84 0.74
CA VAL A 65 -0.35 -9.27 -0.20
C VAL A 65 -0.99 -8.20 -1.06
N ALA A 66 -0.22 -7.17 -1.38
CA ALA A 66 -0.66 -6.00 -2.12
C ALA A 66 0.42 -5.60 -3.15
N PRO A 67 0.60 -6.39 -4.23
CA PRO A 67 1.64 -6.13 -5.24
C PRO A 67 1.49 -4.75 -5.87
N SER A 68 2.62 -4.19 -6.30
CA SER A 68 2.72 -2.83 -6.84
C SER A 68 3.03 -2.76 -8.34
N ASN A 69 3.41 -3.88 -8.96
CA ASN A 69 3.76 -3.97 -10.38
C ASN A 69 3.55 -5.40 -10.92
N ALA A 70 3.74 -5.58 -12.23
CA ALA A 70 3.51 -6.86 -12.91
C ALA A 70 4.49 -7.98 -12.47
N TYR A 71 5.73 -7.66 -12.11
CA TYR A 71 6.70 -8.65 -11.61
C TYR A 71 6.22 -9.24 -10.29
N ASP A 72 5.83 -8.37 -9.35
CA ASP A 72 5.29 -8.80 -8.05
C ASP A 72 3.95 -9.51 -8.21
N ALA A 73 3.08 -9.03 -9.10
CA ALA A 73 1.80 -9.68 -9.34
C ALA A 73 1.99 -11.14 -9.78
N LYS A 74 2.89 -11.40 -10.74
CA LYS A 74 3.23 -12.76 -11.19
C LYS A 74 3.82 -13.59 -10.04
N GLY A 75 4.88 -13.09 -9.42
CA GLY A 75 5.61 -13.84 -8.39
C GLY A 75 4.79 -14.11 -7.14
N CYS A 76 4.04 -13.14 -6.65
CA CYS A 76 3.16 -13.29 -5.49
C CYS A 76 1.97 -14.20 -5.79
N LEU A 77 1.41 -14.18 -7.00
CA LEU A 77 0.28 -15.03 -7.33
C LEU A 77 0.71 -16.50 -7.41
N ILE A 78 1.88 -16.78 -8.00
CA ILE A 78 2.46 -18.13 -8.01
C ILE A 78 2.77 -18.59 -6.58
N ALA A 79 3.34 -17.72 -5.74
CA ALA A 79 3.59 -18.02 -4.32
C ALA A 79 2.28 -18.30 -3.57
N ALA A 80 1.23 -17.50 -3.79
CA ALA A 80 -0.07 -17.66 -3.16
C ALA A 80 -0.75 -18.99 -3.54
N ILE A 81 -0.69 -19.37 -4.82
CA ILE A 81 -1.27 -20.64 -5.31
C ILE A 81 -0.55 -21.85 -4.69
N ARG A 82 0.75 -21.72 -4.42
CA ARG A 82 1.57 -22.76 -3.80
C ARG A 82 1.47 -22.79 -2.28
N ASP A 83 0.84 -21.80 -1.65
CA ASP A 83 0.70 -21.74 -0.20
C ASP A 83 -0.38 -22.70 0.29
N ASP A 84 -0.10 -23.40 1.38
CA ASP A 84 -1.06 -24.31 2.03
C ASP A 84 -2.10 -23.56 2.89
N ASN A 85 -2.01 -22.23 2.97
CA ASN A 85 -2.86 -21.35 3.77
C ASN A 85 -3.63 -20.35 2.90
N PRO A 86 -4.74 -19.79 3.40
CA PRO A 86 -5.51 -18.79 2.66
C PRO A 86 -4.74 -17.48 2.50
N VAL A 87 -4.65 -17.01 1.25
CA VAL A 87 -3.99 -15.75 0.88
C VAL A 87 -5.01 -14.78 0.30
N ILE A 88 -5.11 -13.60 0.91
CA ILE A 88 -5.85 -12.46 0.37
C ILE A 88 -4.91 -11.67 -0.54
N PHE A 89 -5.24 -11.66 -1.83
CA PHE A 89 -4.45 -11.02 -2.87
C PHE A 89 -5.13 -9.71 -3.28
N VAL A 90 -4.54 -8.58 -2.89
CA VAL A 90 -5.10 -7.24 -3.05
C VAL A 90 -4.50 -6.58 -4.30
N GLU A 91 -5.26 -6.62 -5.39
CA GLU A 91 -4.94 -5.96 -6.65
C GLU A 91 -5.43 -4.52 -6.63
N HIS A 92 -4.65 -3.60 -7.20
CA HIS A 92 -5.12 -2.24 -7.43
C HIS A 92 -5.39 -2.03 -8.92
N ARG A 93 -6.63 -1.65 -9.26
CA ARG A 93 -7.11 -1.55 -10.65
C ARG A 93 -6.25 -0.67 -11.54
N LEU A 94 -5.73 0.44 -11.00
CA LEU A 94 -4.87 1.36 -11.76
C LEU A 94 -3.55 0.73 -12.22
N LEU A 95 -3.08 -0.34 -11.55
CA LEU A 95 -1.83 -1.01 -11.89
C LEU A 95 -1.98 -1.95 -13.10
N TYR A 96 -3.20 -2.29 -13.54
CA TYR A 96 -3.42 -3.22 -14.65
C TYR A 96 -2.95 -2.69 -16.00
N TYR A 97 -2.82 -1.36 -16.11
CA TYR A 97 -2.35 -0.69 -17.30
C TYR A 97 -0.86 -0.29 -17.20
N THR A 98 -0.18 -0.73 -16.15
CA THR A 98 1.24 -0.47 -15.95
C THR A 98 2.06 -1.65 -16.44
N GLU A 99 3.25 -1.34 -16.97
CA GLU A 99 4.19 -2.34 -17.46
C GLU A 99 5.41 -2.41 -16.55
N ALA A 100 5.96 -3.61 -16.40
CA ALA A 100 7.23 -3.85 -15.74
C ALA A 100 7.96 -4.98 -16.46
N PRO A 101 9.29 -5.05 -16.42
CA PRO A 101 10.02 -6.23 -16.88
C PRO A 101 9.59 -7.48 -16.10
N VAL A 102 9.07 -8.49 -16.80
CA VAL A 102 8.66 -9.76 -16.21
C VAL A 102 9.26 -10.90 -17.03
N SER A 103 10.00 -11.80 -16.35
CA SER A 103 10.52 -13.01 -16.98
C SER A 103 9.37 -13.90 -17.46
N GLU A 104 9.54 -14.61 -18.57
CA GLU A 104 8.59 -15.66 -18.99
C GLU A 104 8.63 -16.87 -18.04
N GLU A 105 9.80 -17.16 -17.46
CA GLU A 105 10.00 -18.28 -16.53
C GLU A 105 9.17 -18.13 -15.24
N LEU A 106 8.80 -19.26 -14.64
CA LEU A 106 8.09 -19.27 -13.36
C LEU A 106 9.05 -18.84 -12.23
N PHE A 107 8.65 -17.84 -11.47
CA PHE A 107 9.32 -17.42 -10.25
C PHE A 107 8.30 -17.12 -9.16
N THR A 108 8.78 -17.00 -7.92
CA THR A 108 7.99 -16.58 -6.77
C THR A 108 8.62 -15.35 -6.15
N VAL A 109 7.78 -14.46 -5.62
CA VAL A 109 8.21 -13.41 -4.70
C VAL A 109 7.88 -13.90 -3.29
N GLU A 110 8.87 -13.83 -2.40
CA GLU A 110 8.73 -14.29 -1.03
C GLU A 110 7.91 -13.29 -0.20
N PHE A 111 6.89 -13.78 0.49
CA PHE A 111 6.08 -12.94 1.39
C PHE A 111 6.89 -12.54 2.63
N GLY A 112 6.67 -11.34 3.14
CA GLY A 112 7.45 -10.79 4.25
C GLY A 112 8.84 -10.29 3.85
N LYS A 113 9.06 -9.99 2.57
CA LYS A 113 10.26 -9.29 2.09
C LYS A 113 9.89 -8.01 1.37
N ALA A 114 10.22 -6.87 1.96
CA ALA A 114 10.04 -5.57 1.34
C ALA A 114 11.16 -5.30 0.31
N ARG A 115 10.90 -4.36 -0.61
CA ARG A 115 11.86 -3.90 -1.60
C ARG A 115 12.15 -2.42 -1.41
N ILE A 116 13.43 -2.06 -1.32
CA ILE A 116 13.87 -0.68 -1.47
C ILE A 116 13.90 -0.35 -2.97
N CYS A 117 12.95 0.45 -3.43
CA CYS A 117 12.79 0.81 -4.84
C CYS A 117 13.74 1.95 -5.26
N LYS A 118 13.99 2.89 -4.33
CA LYS A 118 14.94 3.99 -4.50
C LYS A 118 15.66 4.24 -3.18
N PRO A 119 17.00 4.28 -3.14
CA PRO A 119 17.73 4.65 -1.93
C PRO A 119 17.63 6.15 -1.66
N GLY A 120 17.66 6.53 -0.38
CA GLY A 120 17.64 7.93 0.04
C GLY A 120 18.12 8.11 1.48
N LYS A 121 18.25 9.36 1.92
CA LYS A 121 18.86 9.69 3.23
C LYS A 121 18.06 10.64 4.10
N ASP A 122 17.13 11.40 3.54
CA ASP A 122 16.46 12.48 4.27
C ASP A 122 15.13 12.03 4.89
N ILE A 123 14.42 11.11 4.23
CA ILE A 123 13.15 10.55 4.68
C ILE A 123 12.90 9.16 4.09
N THR A 124 12.29 8.27 4.87
CA THR A 124 11.76 6.98 4.40
C THR A 124 10.28 7.13 4.05
N ILE A 125 9.90 6.74 2.84
CA ILE A 125 8.50 6.72 2.38
C ILE A 125 8.12 5.29 2.01
N VAL A 126 7.10 4.75 2.68
CA VAL A 126 6.54 3.41 2.41
C VAL A 126 5.24 3.58 1.63
N GLY A 127 5.20 3.10 0.39
CA GLY A 127 4.02 3.17 -0.48
C GLY A 127 3.40 1.78 -0.69
N ILE A 128 2.15 1.59 -0.28
CA ILE A 128 1.46 0.30 -0.42
C ILE A 128 0.82 0.19 -1.81
N SER A 129 1.06 -0.91 -2.54
CA SER A 129 0.48 -1.17 -3.87
C SER A 129 0.55 0.06 -4.80
N ASN A 130 -0.58 0.58 -5.30
CA ASN A 130 -0.57 1.75 -6.20
C ASN A 130 0.00 3.03 -5.58
N MET A 131 -0.01 3.17 -4.25
CA MET A 131 0.65 4.31 -3.61
C MET A 131 2.16 4.27 -3.80
N LEU A 132 2.77 3.12 -4.10
CA LEU A 132 4.18 3.08 -4.51
C LEU A 132 4.42 3.95 -5.74
N MET A 133 3.57 3.86 -6.76
CA MET A 133 3.71 4.64 -7.99
C MET A 133 3.60 6.14 -7.71
N GLU A 134 2.66 6.53 -6.84
CA GLU A 134 2.51 7.92 -6.42
C GLU A 134 3.70 8.40 -5.57
N CYS A 135 4.28 7.52 -4.73
CA CYS A 135 5.48 7.82 -3.94
C CYS A 135 6.73 7.98 -4.83
N MET A 136 6.88 7.17 -5.87
CA MET A 136 7.96 7.31 -6.86
C MET A 136 7.88 8.65 -7.60
N ARG A 137 6.66 9.06 -7.99
CA ARG A 137 6.44 10.39 -8.59
C ARG A 137 6.67 11.52 -7.59
N ALA A 138 6.27 11.35 -6.34
CA ALA A 138 6.55 12.32 -5.28
C ALA A 138 8.06 12.45 -5.03
N GLN A 139 8.81 11.37 -5.17
CA GLN A 139 10.26 11.35 -5.02
C GLN A 139 10.96 12.21 -6.08
N GLU A 140 10.52 12.17 -7.34
CA GLU A 140 11.02 13.08 -8.40
C GLU A 140 10.77 14.55 -8.05
N ILE A 141 9.59 14.88 -7.49
CA ILE A 141 9.28 16.24 -7.02
C ILE A 141 10.18 16.66 -5.86
N LEU A 142 10.49 15.74 -4.95
CA LEU A 142 11.37 15.99 -3.80
C LEU A 142 12.83 16.16 -4.22
N GLU A 143 13.29 15.42 -5.24
CA GLU A 143 14.64 15.59 -5.82
C GLU A 143 14.84 17.00 -6.37
N ASP A 144 13.84 17.54 -7.08
CA ASP A 144 13.84 18.92 -7.58
C ASP A 144 13.98 19.95 -6.44
N ALA A 145 13.52 19.61 -5.23
CA ALA A 145 13.65 20.42 -4.01
C ALA A 145 14.90 20.07 -3.17
N GLY A 146 15.80 19.22 -3.68
CA GLY A 146 17.02 18.81 -3.00
C GLY A 146 16.80 17.89 -1.80
N ILE A 147 15.73 17.09 -1.80
CA ILE A 147 15.40 16.10 -0.77
C ILE A 147 15.53 14.68 -1.36
N SER A 148 16.35 13.86 -0.71
CA SER A 148 16.60 12.47 -1.10
C SER A 148 15.74 11.52 -0.27
N ALA A 149 14.58 11.13 -0.82
CA ALA A 149 13.66 10.18 -0.20
C ALA A 149 14.00 8.72 -0.55
N GLU A 150 14.06 7.85 0.47
CA GLU A 150 14.13 6.40 0.29
C GLU A 150 12.71 5.84 0.12
N ILE A 151 12.45 5.15 -0.99
CA ILE A 151 11.12 4.61 -1.31
C ILE A 151 11.13 3.10 -1.09
N ILE A 152 10.21 2.63 -0.25
CA ILE A 152 10.05 1.21 0.10
C ILE A 152 8.67 0.72 -0.31
N ASP A 153 8.65 -0.44 -0.96
CA ASP A 153 7.46 -1.23 -1.23
C ASP A 153 7.39 -2.40 -0.25
N PRO A 154 6.33 -2.50 0.58
CA PRO A 154 6.21 -3.62 1.50
C PRO A 154 5.89 -4.94 0.78
N ILE A 155 5.23 -4.92 -0.39
CA ILE A 155 4.74 -6.06 -1.19
C ILE A 155 3.73 -6.95 -0.44
N SER A 156 4.10 -7.45 0.72
CA SER A 156 3.27 -8.18 1.67
C SER A 156 2.94 -7.32 2.88
N LEU A 157 1.67 -7.33 3.28
CA LEU A 157 1.19 -6.65 4.48
C LEU A 157 1.14 -7.61 5.67
N ILE A 158 0.88 -8.90 5.42
CA ILE A 158 1.00 -9.98 6.39
C ILE A 158 1.58 -11.21 5.68
N PRO A 159 2.77 -11.69 6.10
CA PRO A 159 3.69 -11.07 7.06
C PRO A 159 4.31 -9.76 6.54
N LEU A 160 4.55 -8.79 7.42
CA LEU A 160 5.23 -7.53 7.10
C LEU A 160 6.74 -7.63 7.34
N ASP A 161 7.54 -7.10 6.42
CA ASP A 161 8.98 -6.87 6.63
C ASP A 161 9.23 -5.55 7.38
N ALA A 162 8.91 -5.54 8.68
CA ALA A 162 9.11 -4.35 9.50
C ALA A 162 10.61 -4.05 9.72
N GLU A 163 11.48 -5.05 9.64
CA GLU A 163 12.91 -4.90 9.86
C GLU A 163 13.57 -4.03 8.78
N THR A 164 13.26 -4.29 7.50
CA THR A 164 13.77 -3.47 6.39
C THR A 164 13.33 -2.02 6.52
N ILE A 165 12.06 -1.78 6.88
CA ILE A 165 11.51 -0.44 7.08
C ILE A 165 12.17 0.24 8.29
N ALA A 166 12.30 -0.46 9.41
CA ALA A 166 12.94 0.06 10.61
C ALA A 166 14.41 0.45 10.36
N LYS A 167 15.18 -0.38 9.66
CA LYS A 167 16.58 -0.06 9.29
C LYS A 167 16.67 1.21 8.44
N SER A 168 15.72 1.42 7.53
CA SER A 168 15.63 2.66 6.75
C SER A 168 15.35 3.87 7.63
N VAL A 169 14.33 3.76 8.49
CA VAL A 169 13.89 4.84 9.40
C VAL A 169 14.97 5.17 10.42
N ALA A 170 15.74 4.21 10.91
CA ALA A 170 16.88 4.45 11.80
C ALA A 170 17.90 5.41 11.17
N ARG A 171 18.12 5.30 9.85
CA ARG A 171 19.05 6.15 9.09
C ARG A 171 18.46 7.53 8.79
N THR A 172 17.20 7.58 8.36
CA THR A 172 16.57 8.82 7.89
C THR A 172 15.95 9.65 9.02
N GLY A 173 15.63 9.02 10.14
CA GLY A 173 14.93 9.59 11.30
C GLY A 173 13.47 9.96 11.03
N ARG A 174 12.93 9.66 9.84
CA ARG A 174 11.62 10.11 9.38
C ARG A 174 10.90 9.03 8.60
N LEU A 175 9.62 8.83 8.90
CA LEU A 175 8.77 7.84 8.25
C LEU A 175 7.46 8.46 7.76
N LEU A 176 7.20 8.36 6.46
CA LEU A 176 5.89 8.61 5.86
C LEU A 176 5.33 7.31 5.29
N VAL A 177 4.18 6.86 5.78
CA VAL A 177 3.48 5.69 5.22
C VAL A 177 2.26 6.14 4.43
N VAL A 178 2.13 5.71 3.17
CA VAL A 178 1.06 6.08 2.25
C VAL A 178 0.23 4.84 1.87
N ASP A 179 -1.04 4.86 2.26
CA ASP A 179 -1.97 3.73 2.20
C ASP A 179 -3.07 3.93 1.15
N ASN A 180 -3.55 2.83 0.54
CA ASN A 180 -4.77 2.82 -0.29
C ASN A 180 -6.03 2.58 0.57
N SER A 181 -6.08 3.18 1.76
CA SER A 181 -7.21 3.05 2.69
C SER A 181 -7.24 4.20 3.67
N TRP A 182 -8.26 4.22 4.52
CA TRP A 182 -8.34 5.11 5.67
C TRP A 182 -7.23 4.78 6.68
N THR A 183 -6.73 5.83 7.33
CA THR A 183 -5.65 5.71 8.30
C THR A 183 -6.07 5.13 9.66
N PRO A 184 -7.29 5.34 10.21
CA PRO A 184 -7.71 4.68 11.44
C PRO A 184 -7.76 3.16 11.25
N CYS A 185 -7.04 2.42 12.09
CA CYS A 185 -6.92 0.97 11.99
C CYS A 185 -6.49 0.47 10.59
N GLY A 186 -5.77 1.30 9.83
CA GLY A 186 -5.25 0.98 8.50
C GLY A 186 -3.90 0.27 8.55
N ALA A 187 -3.43 -0.22 7.40
CA ALA A 187 -2.11 -0.86 7.29
C ALA A 187 -0.99 0.11 7.69
N SER A 188 -1.16 1.40 7.38
CA SER A 188 -0.24 2.44 7.84
C SER A 188 -0.05 2.51 9.36
N ALA A 189 -1.07 2.18 10.16
CA ALA A 189 -0.95 2.20 11.62
C ALA A 189 -0.08 1.03 12.10
N GLU A 190 -0.31 -0.16 11.55
CA GLU A 190 0.45 -1.37 11.89
C GLU A 190 1.94 -1.24 11.52
N ILE A 191 2.23 -0.73 10.31
CA ILE A 191 3.60 -0.48 9.86
C ILE A 191 4.32 0.47 10.83
N VAL A 192 3.67 1.57 11.23
CA VAL A 192 4.24 2.50 12.20
C VAL A 192 4.48 1.83 13.55
N SER A 193 3.52 1.04 14.06
CA SER A 193 3.67 0.36 15.35
C SER A 193 4.86 -0.59 15.34
N GLN A 194 4.95 -1.49 14.36
CA GLN A 194 6.04 -2.47 14.28
C GLN A 194 7.40 -1.80 14.08
N VAL A 195 7.47 -0.71 13.32
CA VAL A 195 8.72 0.06 13.17
C VAL A 195 9.14 0.71 14.49
N CYS A 196 8.22 1.35 15.20
CA CYS A 196 8.50 1.96 16.50
C CYS A 196 8.95 0.91 17.52
N GLU A 197 8.28 -0.23 17.59
CA GLU A 197 8.65 -1.34 18.46
C GLU A 197 10.02 -1.92 18.10
N SER A 198 10.34 -2.03 16.81
CA SER A 198 11.64 -2.52 16.33
C SER A 198 12.80 -1.57 16.65
N LEU A 199 12.56 -0.25 16.66
CA LEU A 199 13.59 0.76 16.95
C LEU A 199 13.76 1.05 18.45
N GLY A 200 12.73 0.77 19.25
CA GLY A 200 12.71 1.06 20.67
C GLY A 200 12.71 2.56 20.98
N ALA A 201 12.94 2.91 22.25
CA ALA A 201 12.84 4.29 22.74
C ALA A 201 14.07 5.18 22.46
N ALA A 202 15.03 4.71 21.66
CA ALA A 202 16.35 5.35 21.57
C ALA A 202 16.42 6.56 20.64
N GLN A 203 15.44 6.77 19.76
CA GLN A 203 15.49 7.80 18.73
C GLN A 203 14.19 8.61 18.67
N THR A 204 14.32 9.94 18.60
CA THR A 204 13.18 10.81 18.28
C THR A 204 12.90 10.70 16.79
N LEU A 205 11.72 10.17 16.45
CA LEU A 205 11.28 9.96 15.08
C LEU A 205 10.23 11.01 14.69
N GLN A 206 10.26 11.47 13.43
CA GLN A 206 9.12 12.15 12.84
C GLN A 206 8.33 11.19 11.98
N ILE A 207 7.10 10.90 12.39
CA ILE A 207 6.26 9.90 11.74
C ILE A 207 4.96 10.56 11.27
N ARG A 208 4.58 10.28 10.03
CA ARG A 208 3.29 10.69 9.47
C ARG A 208 2.69 9.56 8.66
N ARG A 209 1.37 9.57 8.55
CA ARG A 209 0.60 8.62 7.76
C ARG A 209 -0.33 9.38 6.83
N MET A 210 -0.49 8.86 5.62
CA MET A 210 -1.41 9.37 4.60
C MET A 210 -2.25 8.21 4.07
N GLY A 211 -3.49 8.52 3.75
CA GLY A 211 -4.46 7.58 3.23
C GLY A 211 -5.68 8.37 2.78
N TYR A 212 -6.82 7.68 2.64
CA TYR A 212 -8.07 8.33 2.26
C TYR A 212 -8.49 9.40 3.28
N ALA A 213 -9.13 10.45 2.79
CA ALA A 213 -9.79 11.42 3.65
C ALA A 213 -10.78 10.70 4.59
N ALA A 214 -10.96 11.23 5.80
CA ALA A 214 -11.77 10.64 6.88
C ALA A 214 -13.29 10.79 6.64
N THR A 215 -13.75 10.30 5.49
CA THR A 215 -15.12 10.33 5.00
C THR A 215 -15.34 9.18 4.00
N THR A 216 -16.54 9.05 3.46
CA THR A 216 -16.83 8.12 2.35
C THR A 216 -16.35 8.68 1.02
N CYS A 217 -15.92 7.80 0.10
CA CYS A 217 -15.48 8.23 -1.23
C CYS A 217 -16.59 9.03 -1.96
N PRO A 218 -16.30 10.27 -2.39
CA PRO A 218 -17.23 11.06 -3.19
C PRO A 218 -17.31 10.51 -4.62
N THR A 219 -18.32 10.96 -5.38
CA THR A 219 -18.46 10.66 -6.82
C THR A 219 -17.99 11.79 -7.71
N SER A 220 -17.84 13.00 -7.17
CA SER A 220 -17.37 14.19 -7.90
C SER A 220 -15.86 14.13 -8.10
N PRO A 221 -15.33 14.28 -9.33
CA PRO A 221 -13.89 14.27 -9.59
C PRO A 221 -13.10 15.27 -8.75
N VAL A 222 -13.62 16.49 -8.59
CA VAL A 222 -12.98 17.55 -7.80
C VAL A 222 -12.85 17.14 -6.32
N LEU A 223 -13.84 16.41 -5.79
CA LEU A 223 -13.77 15.91 -4.42
C LEU A 223 -12.92 14.64 -4.31
N GLU A 224 -12.81 13.83 -5.37
CA GLU A 224 -11.89 12.69 -5.41
C GLU A 224 -10.42 13.16 -5.32
N ASP A 225 -10.07 14.29 -5.91
CA ASP A 225 -8.72 14.87 -5.85
C ASP A 225 -8.29 15.21 -4.41
N GLU A 226 -9.25 15.63 -3.57
CA GLU A 226 -9.05 15.87 -2.12
C GLU A 226 -9.15 14.59 -1.28
N PHE A 227 -9.84 13.56 -1.79
CA PHE A 227 -10.07 12.31 -1.08
C PHE A 227 -8.85 11.39 -1.09
N TYR A 228 -8.17 11.29 -2.24
CA TYR A 228 -7.05 10.37 -2.44
C TYR A 228 -5.70 11.08 -2.34
N PRO A 229 -4.71 10.50 -1.63
CA PRO A 229 -3.33 10.94 -1.77
C PRO A 229 -2.87 10.94 -3.23
N ASN A 230 -1.99 11.87 -3.56
CA ASN A 230 -1.41 12.05 -4.88
C ASN A 230 0.07 12.49 -4.73
N PRO A 231 0.88 12.51 -5.80
CA PRO A 231 2.30 12.79 -5.70
C PRO A 231 2.61 14.15 -5.08
N VAL A 232 1.81 15.17 -5.40
CA VAL A 232 1.97 16.54 -4.92
C VAL A 232 1.72 16.61 -3.42
N THR A 233 0.62 16.02 -2.94
CA THR A 233 0.30 16.01 -1.49
C THR A 233 1.30 15.17 -0.69
N ILE A 234 1.78 14.05 -1.25
CA ILE A 234 2.83 13.22 -0.65
C ILE A 234 4.15 14.00 -0.57
N ALA A 235 4.58 14.62 -1.67
CA ALA A 235 5.80 15.42 -1.71
C ALA A 235 5.74 16.60 -0.73
N LYS A 236 4.60 17.30 -0.66
CA LYS A 236 4.38 18.40 0.29
C LYS A 236 4.49 17.93 1.73
N ALA A 237 3.87 16.80 2.08
CA ALA A 237 3.96 16.23 3.42
C ALA A 237 5.40 15.84 3.78
N ALA A 238 6.11 15.15 2.87
CA ALA A 238 7.50 14.76 3.06
C ALA A 238 8.43 15.97 3.17
N HIS A 239 8.25 16.98 2.33
CA HIS A 239 9.01 18.24 2.38
C HIS A 239 8.84 18.92 3.75
N ALA A 240 7.61 19.03 4.25
CA ALA A 240 7.34 19.63 5.56
C ALA A 240 8.01 18.87 6.71
N MET A 241 8.10 17.54 6.63
CA MET A 241 8.82 16.73 7.62
C MET A 241 10.34 16.93 7.56
N VAL A 242 10.89 17.24 6.39
CA VAL A 242 12.34 17.43 6.22
C VAL A 242 12.77 18.87 6.53
N LYS A 243 12.02 19.87 6.05
CA LYS A 243 12.40 21.30 6.10
C LYS A 243 11.56 22.13 7.08
N GLY A 244 10.50 21.57 7.66
CA GLY A 244 9.53 22.28 8.50
C GLY A 244 8.33 22.84 7.72
N GLU A 245 7.24 23.17 8.42
CA GLU A 245 5.96 23.57 7.80
C GLU A 245 5.95 25.00 7.22
N LYS A 246 6.90 25.85 7.61
CA LYS A 246 6.87 27.30 7.30
C LYS A 246 7.62 27.69 6.02
N THR A 247 7.90 26.75 5.14
CA THR A 247 8.73 27.02 3.94
C THR A 247 7.98 27.66 2.78
N GLY A 248 6.64 27.59 2.76
CA GLY A 248 5.83 28.12 1.65
C GLY A 248 6.07 27.39 0.31
N TRP A 249 6.70 26.22 0.34
CA TRP A 249 7.01 25.43 -0.85
C TRP A 249 5.74 24.74 -1.37
N GLU A 250 5.40 25.02 -2.62
CA GLU A 250 4.27 24.42 -3.32
C GLU A 250 4.76 23.77 -4.61
N PRO A 251 4.68 22.43 -4.73
CA PRO A 251 5.00 21.75 -5.97
C PRO A 251 3.95 22.00 -7.04
N ASP A 252 4.36 21.89 -8.30
CA ASP A 252 3.48 22.05 -9.46
C ASP A 252 2.32 21.05 -9.41
N GLN A 253 1.09 21.56 -9.41
CA GLN A 253 -0.13 20.77 -9.35
C GLN A 253 -0.35 19.92 -10.61
N GLU A 254 0.24 20.30 -11.75
CA GLU A 254 0.16 19.51 -12.97
C GLU A 254 0.83 18.13 -12.81
N ARG A 255 1.80 18.02 -11.90
CA ARG A 255 2.43 16.75 -11.55
C ARG A 255 1.52 15.80 -10.77
N ALA A 256 0.34 16.23 -10.33
CA ALA A 256 -0.65 15.34 -9.73
C ALA A 256 -1.42 14.51 -10.78
N LYS A 257 -1.55 15.00 -12.02
CA LYS A 257 -2.32 14.35 -13.09
C LYS A 257 -1.72 13.00 -13.44
N LEU A 258 -2.53 11.95 -13.54
CA LEU A 258 -2.01 10.62 -13.90
C LEU A 258 -1.47 10.65 -15.34
N ALA A 259 -0.29 10.06 -15.57
CA ALA A 259 0.31 10.01 -16.91
C ALA A 259 -0.60 9.32 -17.96
N TYR A 260 -1.52 8.47 -17.51
CA TYR A 260 -2.47 7.71 -18.34
C TYR A 260 -3.93 8.09 -18.07
N GLN A 261 -4.22 9.25 -17.46
CA GLN A 261 -5.61 9.71 -17.27
C GLN A 261 -6.28 9.81 -18.65
N ALA A 262 -6.94 8.73 -19.07
CA ALA A 262 -7.85 8.75 -20.19
C ALA A 262 -8.85 9.85 -19.86
N GLN A 263 -8.94 10.87 -20.71
CA GLN A 263 -9.96 11.91 -20.60
C GLN A 263 -11.28 11.23 -20.23
N PHE A 264 -11.83 11.58 -19.08
CA PHE A 264 -13.11 11.05 -18.61
C PHE A 264 -14.11 11.07 -19.75
N ARG A 265 -14.50 9.89 -20.26
CA ARG A 265 -15.50 9.77 -21.33
C ARG A 265 -16.93 9.72 -20.80
N GLY A 266 -17.16 9.93 -19.50
CA GLY A 266 -18.49 9.78 -18.92
C GLY A 266 -19.02 8.35 -19.02
N PRO A 267 -20.29 8.12 -18.65
CA PRO A 267 -20.94 6.84 -18.84
C PRO A 267 -21.39 6.58 -20.30
N PHE A 268 -20.96 7.41 -21.27
CA PHE A 268 -21.29 7.33 -22.70
C PHE A 268 -20.06 7.46 -23.60
#